data_AF-A0AB74LS49-F1
#
_entry.id   AF-A0AB74LS49-F1
#
_cell.length_a   1.000
_cell.length_b   1.000
_cell.length_c   1.000
_cell.angle_alpha   90.00
_cell.angle_beta   90.00
_cell.angle_gamma   90.00
#
_symmetry.space_group_name_H-M   'P 1'
#
loop_
_entity.id
_entity.type
_entity.pdbx_description
1 polymer ?
#
loop_
_entity_poly.entity_id
_entity_poly.type
_entity_poly.pdbx_seq_one_letter_code
_entity_poly.pdbx_strand_id
1 'polypeptide(L)'
;MTAMPVRVIKDADGHTVSIQPTVKAVFRKEDGSLQQVDYPPITDAPIQFSGGGGVTSTHPVKQDDEGIALFMARSMDAWHQQGGTQAQIDARVADLSDAVY
;
A
#
# COMPACT_ATOMS: atom_id res chain seq x y z
N MET A 1 7.10 -3.19 10.68
CA MET A 1 6.91 -3.16 9.22
C MET A 1 6.23 -4.46 8.85
N THR A 2 5.10 -4.38 8.16
CA THR A 2 4.27 -5.52 7.74
C THR A 2 4.13 -5.47 6.23
N ALA A 3 3.86 -6.61 5.59
CA ALA A 3 3.66 -6.70 4.15
C ALA A 3 2.51 -7.66 3.82
N MET A 4 1.80 -7.42 2.73
CA MET A 4 0.73 -8.30 2.23
C MET A 4 0.82 -8.48 0.71
N PRO A 5 0.49 -9.67 0.18
CA PRO A 5 0.37 -9.85 -1.26
C PRO A 5 -0.87 -9.10 -1.78
N VAL A 6 -0.72 -8.49 -2.95
CA VAL A 6 -1.75 -7.66 -3.58
C VAL A 6 -1.83 -7.92 -5.08
N ARG A 7 -2.94 -7.53 -5.68
CA ARG A 7 -3.14 -7.43 -7.13
C ARG A 7 -3.50 -6.01 -7.52
N VAL A 8 -3.00 -5.54 -8.65
CA VAL A 8 -3.36 -4.26 -9.24
C VAL A 8 -4.77 -4.33 -9.82
N ILE A 9 -5.66 -3.45 -9.36
CA ILE A 9 -7.06 -3.38 -9.82
C ILE A 9 -7.27 -2.33 -10.91
N LYS A 10 -6.32 -1.41 -11.08
CA LYS A 10 -6.35 -0.36 -12.09
C LYS A 10 -4.92 0.00 -12.49
N ASP A 11 -4.71 0.22 -13.79
CA ASP A 11 -3.45 0.69 -14.34
C ASP A 11 -2.90 1.91 -13.57
N ALA A 12 -1.59 1.90 -13.33
CA ALA A 12 -0.91 2.99 -12.67
C ALA A 12 -0.90 4.26 -13.52
N ASP A 13 -0.96 5.42 -12.87
CA ASP A 13 -0.75 6.72 -13.52
C ASP A 13 0.74 7.07 -13.72
N GLY A 14 1.61 6.13 -13.38
CA GLY A 14 3.08 6.25 -13.41
C GLY A 14 3.71 6.53 -12.06
N HIS A 15 2.95 6.95 -11.05
CA HIS A 15 3.47 7.23 -9.70
C HIS A 15 2.66 6.54 -8.59
N THR A 16 1.36 6.35 -8.82
CA THR A 16 0.46 5.71 -7.88
C THR A 16 -0.30 4.57 -8.56
N VAL A 17 -0.78 3.64 -7.75
CA VAL A 17 -1.53 2.46 -8.20
C VAL A 17 -2.65 2.14 -7.22
N SER A 18 -3.74 1.57 -7.74
CA SER A 18 -4.79 1.00 -6.90
C SER A 18 -4.60 -0.51 -6.80
N ILE A 19 -4.53 -1.02 -5.57
CA ILE A 19 -4.17 -2.40 -5.27
C ILE A 19 -5.18 -3.04 -4.32
N GLN A 20 -5.43 -4.33 -4.49
CA GLN A 20 -6.33 -5.12 -3.66
C GLN A 20 -5.52 -6.21 -2.95
N PRO A 21 -5.53 -6.26 -1.61
CA PRO A 21 -4.97 -7.39 -0.88
C PRO A 21 -5.63 -8.70 -1.28
N THR A 22 -4.81 -9.72 -1.53
CA THR A 22 -5.25 -11.06 -1.98
C THR A 22 -5.44 -12.04 -0.83
N VAL A 23 -5.03 -11.66 0.38
CA VAL A 23 -5.31 -12.39 1.62
C VAL A 23 -6.61 -11.89 2.25
N LYS A 24 -7.37 -12.79 2.89
CA LYS A 24 -8.62 -12.43 3.57
C LYS A 24 -8.35 -12.07 5.04
N ALA A 25 -9.04 -11.04 5.52
CA ALA A 25 -9.10 -10.72 6.94
C ALA A 25 -10.00 -11.73 7.67
N VAL A 26 -9.64 -12.09 8.90
CA VAL A 26 -10.49 -12.92 9.76
C VAL A 26 -11.24 -12.02 10.72
N PHE A 27 -12.55 -11.90 10.53
CA PHE A 27 -13.44 -11.14 11.39
C PHE A 27 -14.20 -12.08 12.33
N ARG A 28 -14.16 -11.80 13.63
CA ARG A 28 -14.94 -12.54 14.60
C ARG A 28 -16.28 -11.83 14.83
N LYS A 29 -17.38 -12.53 14.55
CA LYS A 29 -18.73 -12.04 14.79
C LYS A 29 -19.08 -12.08 16.28
N GLU A 30 -20.11 -11.34 16.66
CA GLU A 30 -20.65 -11.33 18.03
C GLU A 30 -21.10 -12.73 18.50
N ASP A 31 -21.53 -13.59 17.57
CA ASP A 31 -21.90 -14.99 17.82
C ASP A 31 -20.68 -15.92 18.06
N GLY A 32 -19.46 -15.39 17.97
CA GLY A 32 -18.22 -16.12 18.17
C GLY A 32 -17.71 -16.85 16.93
N SER A 33 -18.46 -16.88 15.82
CA SER A 33 -18.02 -17.46 14.55
C SER A 33 -16.95 -16.59 13.86
N LEU A 34 -16.10 -17.24 13.05
CA LEU A 34 -15.09 -16.58 12.24
C LEU A 34 -15.59 -16.45 10.79
N GLN A 35 -15.53 -15.24 10.27
CA GLN A 35 -15.80 -14.94 8.86
C GLN A 35 -14.52 -14.47 8.18
N GLN A 36 -14.25 -14.99 6.99
CA GLN A 36 -13.21 -14.47 6.12
C GLN A 36 -13.80 -13.38 5.22
N VAL A 37 -13.25 -12.17 5.28
CA VAL A 37 -13.70 -11.02 4.50
C VAL A 37 -12.53 -10.46 3.69
N ASP A 38 -12.82 -9.88 2.53
CA ASP A 38 -11.81 -9.19 1.74
C ASP A 38 -11.47 -7.84 2.38
N TYR A 39 -10.20 -7.45 2.29
CA TYR A 39 -9.78 -6.10 2.69
C TYR A 39 -10.36 -5.08 1.72
N PRO A 40 -10.58 -3.83 2.17
CA PRO A 40 -10.88 -2.75 1.24
C PRO A 40 -9.70 -2.54 0.26
N PRO A 41 -9.97 -2.11 -0.98
CA PRO A 41 -8.91 -1.75 -1.91
C PRO A 41 -8.14 -0.53 -1.37
N ILE A 42 -6.84 -0.52 -1.62
CA ILE A 42 -5.95 0.60 -1.31
C ILE A 42 -5.82 1.42 -2.59
N THR A 43 -6.28 2.66 -2.54
CA THR A 43 -6.19 3.62 -3.65
C THR A 43 -5.01 4.55 -3.46
N ASP A 44 -4.46 5.05 -4.56
CA ASP A 44 -3.38 6.05 -4.58
C ASP A 44 -2.12 5.63 -3.82
N ALA A 45 -1.82 4.32 -3.77
CA ALA A 45 -0.60 3.81 -3.17
C ALA A 45 0.60 4.19 -4.06
N PRO A 46 1.63 4.88 -3.53
CA PRO A 46 2.81 5.22 -4.33
C PRO A 46 3.58 3.95 -4.72
N ILE A 47 4.16 3.99 -5.92
CA ILE A 47 4.99 2.90 -6.45
C ILE A 47 6.45 3.18 -6.12
N GLN A 48 7.13 2.22 -5.50
CA GLN A 48 8.55 2.31 -5.24
C GLN A 48 9.37 1.82 -6.44
N PHE A 49 9.82 2.74 -7.29
CA PHE A 49 10.83 2.42 -8.30
C PHE A 49 12.24 2.44 -7.71
N SER A 50 13.10 1.54 -8.19
CA SER A 50 14.52 1.55 -7.86
C SER A 50 15.22 2.66 -8.64
N GLY A 51 15.93 3.54 -7.94
CA GLY A 51 16.65 4.66 -8.54
C GLY A 51 17.80 5.15 -7.69
N GLY A 52 18.73 5.87 -8.32
CA GLY A 52 19.91 6.45 -7.68
C GLY A 52 20.84 7.10 -8.71
N GLY A 53 21.58 8.15 -8.30
CA GLY A 53 22.56 8.81 -9.17
C GLY A 53 21.97 9.47 -10.42
N GLY A 54 20.70 9.89 -10.38
CA GLY A 54 20.01 10.51 -11.53
C GLY A 54 19.40 9.52 -12.53
N VAL A 55 19.40 8.22 -12.21
CA VAL A 55 18.77 7.17 -13.03
C VAL A 55 17.70 6.45 -12.22
N THR A 56 16.55 6.20 -12.84
CA THR A 56 15.43 5.46 -12.24
C THR A 56 15.01 4.34 -13.19
N SER A 57 14.92 3.11 -12.67
CA SER A 57 14.41 1.96 -13.39
C SER A 57 12.91 1.84 -13.15
N THR A 58 12.12 2.29 -14.13
CA THR A 58 10.66 2.15 -14.09
C THR A 58 10.21 0.93 -14.90
N HIS A 59 9.06 0.39 -14.54
CA HIS A 59 8.39 -0.67 -15.29
C HIS A 59 6.89 -0.36 -15.32
N PRO A 60 6.19 -0.69 -16.42
CA PRO A 60 4.77 -0.44 -16.52
C PRO A 60 4.01 -1.37 -15.56
N VAL A 61 3.30 -0.78 -14.60
CA VAL A 61 2.41 -1.50 -13.68
C VAL A 61 0.99 -1.48 -14.26
N LYS A 62 0.45 -2.65 -14.56
CA LYS A 62 -0.84 -2.82 -15.23
C LYS A 62 -1.84 -3.56 -14.36
N GLN A 63 -3.11 -3.42 -14.71
CA GLN A 63 -4.18 -4.23 -14.16
C GLN A 63 -3.82 -5.71 -14.23
N ASP A 64 -4.17 -6.42 -13.15
CA ASP A 64 -3.91 -7.84 -12.91
C ASP A 64 -2.45 -8.22 -12.61
N ASP A 65 -1.52 -7.28 -12.59
CA ASP A 65 -0.17 -7.52 -12.04
C ASP A 65 -0.26 -7.86 -10.54
N GLU A 66 0.55 -8.82 -10.10
CA GLU A 66 0.67 -9.21 -8.69
C GLU A 66 1.96 -8.65 -8.08
N GLY A 67 1.88 -8.30 -6.79
CA GLY A 67 2.99 -7.71 -6.07
C GLY A 67 2.81 -7.78 -4.56
N ILE A 68 3.55 -6.94 -3.85
CA ILE A 68 3.54 -6.88 -2.39
C ILE A 68 3.32 -5.43 -1.98
N ALA A 69 2.31 -5.19 -1.13
CA ALA A 69 2.16 -3.91 -0.45
C ALA A 69 2.98 -3.91 0.85
N LEU A 70 3.84 -2.92 1.01
CA LEU A 70 4.61 -2.65 2.22
C LEU A 70 3.92 -1.57 3.05
N PHE A 71 3.58 -1.87 4.30
CA PHE A 71 2.94 -0.91 5.20
C PHE A 71 3.98 -0.19 6.06
N MET A 72 3.94 1.13 6.02
CA MET A 72 4.85 1.97 6.78
C MET A 72 4.58 1.84 8.28
N ALA A 73 5.65 1.92 9.08
CA ALA A 73 5.53 1.80 10.53
C ALA A 73 4.79 3.00 11.17
N ARG A 74 4.65 4.10 10.44
CA ARG A 74 4.02 5.37 10.83
C ARG A 74 3.37 6.00 9.60
N SER A 75 2.48 6.97 9.85
CA SER A 75 1.90 7.81 8.80
C SER A 75 2.98 8.43 7.92
N MET A 76 2.79 8.31 6.60
CA MET A 76 3.75 8.76 5.59
C MET A 76 3.31 10.04 4.85
N ASP A 77 2.07 10.48 5.05
CA ASP A 77 1.44 11.59 4.31
C ASP A 77 2.32 12.83 4.16
N ALA A 78 2.90 13.32 5.27
CA ALA A 78 3.75 14.52 5.25
C ALA A 78 5.03 14.30 4.42
N TRP A 79 5.65 13.12 4.53
CA TRP A 79 6.82 12.76 3.75
C TRP A 79 6.49 12.60 2.27
N HIS A 80 5.36 11.98 1.95
CA HIS A 80 4.93 11.79 0.57
C HIS A 80 4.73 13.14 -0.14
N GLN A 81 4.20 14.14 0.55
CA GLN A 81 3.96 15.48 -0.03
C GLN A 81 5.20 16.37 -0.08
N GLN A 82 6.02 16.37 0.99
CA GLN A 82 7.06 17.39 1.18
C GLN A 82 8.48 16.82 1.06
N GLY A 83 8.64 15.49 1.12
CA GLY A 83 9.94 14.83 1.24
C GLY A 83 10.69 15.20 2.52
N GLY A 84 11.95 14.79 2.62
CA GLY A 84 12.83 15.20 3.73
C GLY A 84 12.42 14.65 5.11
N THR A 85 12.92 15.29 6.18
CA THR A 85 12.56 14.94 7.56
C THR A 85 11.24 15.61 7.92
N GLN A 86 10.22 14.80 8.19
CA GLN A 86 8.87 15.29 8.48
C GLN A 86 8.43 14.93 9.90
N ALA A 87 7.58 15.80 10.47
CA ALA A 87 6.91 15.50 11.73
C ALA A 87 5.82 14.44 11.51
N GLN A 88 5.58 13.62 12.53
CA GLN A 88 4.45 12.71 12.52
C GLN A 88 3.16 13.51 12.68
N ILE A 89 2.38 13.63 11.60
CA ILE A 89 1.11 14.37 11.63
C ILE A 89 -0.07 13.52 12.13
N ASP A 90 0.07 12.19 12.10
CA ASP A 90 -0.96 11.22 12.50
C ASP A 90 -0.35 10.04 13.27
N ALA A 91 -1.05 9.57 14.29
CA ALA A 91 -0.66 8.45 15.16
C ALA A 91 -0.84 7.05 14.53
N ARG A 92 -1.35 6.95 13.28
CA ARG A 92 -1.45 5.69 12.53
C ARG A 92 -0.17 4.86 12.52
N VAL A 93 -0.32 3.55 12.63
CA VAL A 93 0.76 2.54 12.67
C VAL A 93 0.37 1.37 11.80
N ALA A 94 1.19 1.07 10.77
CA ALA A 94 0.93 -0.03 9.83
C ALA A 94 -0.50 -0.01 9.27
N ASP A 95 -1.01 1.19 9.01
CA ASP A 95 -2.35 1.38 8.48
C ASP A 95 -2.40 1.05 6.99
N LEU A 96 -3.55 0.58 6.50
CA LEU A 96 -3.73 0.21 5.09
C LEU A 96 -3.50 1.39 4.14
N SER A 97 -3.78 2.61 4.59
CA SER A 97 -3.58 3.84 3.80
C SER A 97 -2.11 4.23 3.64
N ASP A 98 -1.23 3.74 4.51
CA ASP A 98 0.22 4.01 4.48
C ASP A 98 0.99 2.89 3.75
N ALA A 99 0.39 2.34 2.69
CA ALA A 99 0.98 1.27 1.89
C ALA A 99 1.77 1.81 0.69
N VAL A 100 2.83 1.10 0.34
CA VAL A 100 3.65 1.33 -0.86
C VAL A 100 3.70 0.06 -1.68
N TYR A 101 3.54 0.18 -2.99
CA TYR A 101 3.60 -0.92 -3.95
C TYR A 101 5.01 -1.08 -4.53
#